data_AF-F3KFC1-F1
#
_entry.id   AF-F3KFC1-F1
#
_cell.length_a   1.000
_cell.length_b   1.000
_cell.length_c   1.000
_cell.angle_alpha   90.00
_cell.angle_beta   90.00
_cell.angle_gamma   90.00
#
_symmetry.space_group_name_H-M   'P 1'
#
loop_
_entity.id
_entity.type
_entity.pdbx_description
1 polymer ?
#
loop_
_entity_poly.entity_id
_entity_poly.type
_entity_poly.pdbx_seq_one_letter_code
_entity_poly.pdbx_strand_id
1 'polypeptide(L)'
;MVLNNSVPNAWALPGGKIAINRGLLLHLDNEAELAAVLAHEIVHAAARHSAQQITRGTLLGAGSQAVGIMLRDSNYAQVAGLATQLGGAAFMARYGRSAELESDAYGMKYMARAGYDPYGAVKLQETFVKLSKGKTPGFLEGLFASHPPSQERVEANRQLAKTLPRGNSYRERYQQKIAQLLHDKPAYKAEMEAEKALQANNPKLALSHLDKAVKIQPADGYFWELRGHAWKMQKNFSNAHKSYTTAISKNPDLYSHHLARGLLRYEHGNLGDARADLARSNQLLKTQAASYALGELAMADNNTSQAMQYYQTAAQGGGKIGQQALQKVAQIELPRAPHKYIASQLYVDKNGRLRVAIKNRSAVTVTGIEVHVSDRSGYAYAYQVPDTLKPGQQTAIPTAIKGLTSTDDARKYRVQVAKARILQ
;
A
#
# COMPACT_ATOMS: atom_id res chain seq x y z
N MET A 1 -10.78 1.44 16.54
CA MET A 1 -9.77 2.52 16.46
C MET A 1 -10.40 3.73 15.81
N VAL A 2 -10.04 4.93 16.25
CA VAL A 2 -10.48 6.19 15.61
C VAL A 2 -9.31 6.74 14.82
N LEU A 3 -9.54 7.09 13.56
CA LEU A 3 -8.51 7.59 12.65
C LEU A 3 -8.68 9.09 12.43
N ASN A 4 -7.57 9.81 12.51
CA ASN A 4 -7.53 11.25 12.26
C ASN A 4 -7.61 11.52 10.74
N ASN A 5 -8.79 11.34 10.17
CA ASN A 5 -9.07 11.51 8.74
C ASN A 5 -10.40 12.22 8.55
N SER A 6 -10.41 13.28 7.73
CA SER A 6 -11.56 14.13 7.45
C SER A 6 -12.61 13.45 6.56
N VAL A 7 -12.22 12.46 5.75
CA VAL A 7 -13.09 11.70 4.86
C VAL A 7 -13.95 10.76 5.71
N PRO A 8 -15.29 10.92 5.77
CA PRO A 8 -16.17 10.01 6.50
C PRO A 8 -16.08 8.59 5.95
N ASN A 9 -15.71 7.65 6.82
CA ASN A 9 -15.70 6.23 6.51
C ASN A 9 -15.62 5.41 7.81
N ALA A 10 -16.02 4.14 7.73
CA ALA A 10 -15.77 3.11 8.74
C ALA A 10 -15.55 1.78 8.03
N TRP A 11 -14.76 0.89 8.63
CA TRP A 11 -14.53 -0.45 8.08
C TRP A 11 -14.06 -1.43 9.14
N ALA A 12 -14.40 -2.71 8.95
CA ALA A 12 -13.81 -3.82 9.67
C ALA A 12 -12.67 -4.50 8.91
N LEU A 13 -11.59 -4.82 9.62
CA LEU A 13 -10.51 -5.68 9.13
C LEU A 13 -10.71 -7.12 9.64
N PRO A 14 -10.17 -8.13 8.91
CA PRO A 14 -10.10 -9.50 9.41
C PRO A 14 -9.51 -9.56 10.83
N GLY A 15 -10.11 -10.39 11.68
CA GLY A 15 -9.75 -10.47 13.10
C GLY A 15 -10.46 -9.47 14.02
N GLY A 16 -11.52 -8.80 13.54
CA GLY A 16 -12.44 -8.02 14.38
C GLY A 16 -11.98 -6.61 14.74
N LYS A 17 -10.95 -6.08 14.07
CA LYS A 17 -10.50 -4.70 14.27
C LYS A 17 -11.37 -3.75 13.45
N ILE A 18 -12.07 -2.84 14.11
CA ILE A 18 -12.91 -1.82 13.45
C ILE A 18 -12.21 -0.48 13.48
N ALA A 19 -12.20 0.22 12.35
CA ALA A 19 -11.71 1.58 12.20
C ALA A 19 -12.88 2.52 11.85
N ILE A 20 -12.86 3.72 12.42
CA ILE A 20 -13.79 4.80 12.09
C ILE A 20 -13.02 6.09 11.90
N ASN A 21 -13.33 6.82 10.83
CA ASN A 21 -12.72 8.11 10.57
C ASN A 21 -13.41 9.20 11.38
N ARG A 22 -12.60 10.13 11.89
CA ARG A 22 -13.03 11.39 12.52
C ARG A 22 -14.13 12.10 11.72
N GLY A 23 -13.99 12.14 10.41
CA GLY A 23 -14.97 12.72 9.49
C GLY A 23 -16.38 12.16 9.67
N LEU A 24 -16.53 10.85 9.92
CA LEU A 24 -17.83 10.24 10.11
C LEU A 24 -18.46 10.66 11.44
N LEU A 25 -17.68 10.73 12.52
CA LEU A 25 -18.16 11.16 13.84
C LEU A 25 -18.80 12.56 13.80
N LEU A 26 -18.26 13.47 12.98
CA LEU A 26 -18.81 14.82 12.79
C LEU A 26 -20.16 14.87 12.05
N HIS A 27 -20.63 13.75 11.49
CA HIS A 27 -21.90 13.64 10.77
C HIS A 27 -22.99 12.89 11.55
N LEU A 28 -22.65 12.26 12.67
CA LEU A 28 -23.62 11.56 13.52
C LEU A 28 -24.23 12.54 14.52
N ASP A 29 -25.52 12.39 14.80
CA ASP A 29 -26.24 13.26 15.75
C ASP A 29 -26.21 12.70 17.18
N ASN A 30 -26.13 11.38 17.35
CA ASN A 30 -26.26 10.72 18.65
C ASN A 30 -25.50 9.38 18.71
N GLU A 31 -25.38 8.80 19.90
CA GLU A 31 -24.62 7.58 20.13
C GLU A 31 -25.26 6.35 19.49
N ALA A 32 -26.60 6.31 19.35
CA ALA A 32 -27.27 5.20 18.68
C ALA A 32 -26.94 5.14 17.19
N GLU A 33 -26.72 6.28 16.52
CA GLU A 33 -26.20 6.31 15.15
C GLU A 33 -24.76 5.80 15.08
N LEU A 34 -23.90 6.15 16.05
CA LEU A 34 -22.56 5.56 16.16
C LEU A 34 -22.63 4.04 16.41
N ALA A 35 -23.52 3.60 17.29
CA ALA A 35 -23.75 2.19 17.56
C ALA A 35 -24.24 1.45 16.31
N ALA A 36 -25.05 2.10 15.45
CA ALA A 36 -25.47 1.53 14.18
C ALA A 36 -24.28 1.28 13.24
N VAL A 37 -23.38 2.27 13.08
CA VAL A 37 -22.15 2.10 12.28
C VAL A 37 -21.32 0.95 12.84
N LEU A 38 -21.05 0.94 14.15
CA LEU A 38 -20.20 -0.07 14.76
C LEU A 38 -20.83 -1.47 14.70
N ALA A 39 -22.13 -1.60 14.98
CA ALA A 39 -22.83 -2.87 14.92
C ALA A 39 -22.87 -3.45 13.49
N HIS A 40 -23.04 -2.59 12.48
CA HIS A 40 -22.96 -2.97 11.08
C HIS A 40 -21.56 -3.53 10.74
N GLU A 41 -20.49 -2.84 11.11
CA GLU A 41 -19.11 -3.31 10.90
C GLU A 41 -18.79 -4.60 11.68
N ILE A 42 -19.33 -4.76 12.89
CA ILE A 42 -19.22 -6.01 13.67
C ILE A 42 -19.83 -7.18 12.88
N VAL A 43 -20.98 -6.99 12.23
CA VAL A 43 -21.60 -8.05 11.43
C VAL A 43 -20.75 -8.37 10.21
N HIS A 44 -20.22 -7.39 9.49
CA HIS A 44 -19.30 -7.65 8.37
C HIS A 44 -18.09 -8.50 8.79
N ALA A 45 -17.52 -8.20 9.97
CA ALA A 45 -16.42 -8.98 10.54
C ALA A 45 -16.86 -10.40 10.91
N ALA A 46 -17.98 -10.54 11.64
CA ALA A 46 -18.48 -11.81 12.15
C ALA A 46 -18.92 -12.75 11.02
N ALA A 47 -19.63 -12.23 10.01
CA ALA A 47 -20.07 -12.96 8.82
C ALA A 47 -18.93 -13.17 7.79
N ARG A 48 -17.73 -12.64 8.07
CA ARG A 48 -16.53 -12.73 7.21
C ARG A 48 -16.78 -12.21 5.79
N HIS A 49 -17.62 -11.19 5.63
CA HIS A 49 -17.99 -10.63 4.33
C HIS A 49 -16.76 -10.18 3.52
N SER A 50 -15.78 -9.54 4.17
CA SER A 50 -14.55 -9.10 3.51
C SER A 50 -13.72 -10.29 3.00
N ALA A 51 -13.63 -11.38 3.78
CA ALA A 51 -12.92 -12.59 3.35
C ALA A 51 -13.63 -13.28 2.19
N GLN A 52 -14.96 -13.41 2.24
CA GLN A 52 -15.76 -13.97 1.15
C GLN A 52 -15.61 -13.14 -0.13
N GLN A 53 -15.60 -11.81 -0.02
CA GLN A 53 -15.43 -10.92 -1.16
C GLN A 53 -14.03 -11.02 -1.77
N ILE A 54 -13.00 -11.11 -0.94
CA ILE A 54 -11.62 -11.37 -1.38
C ILE A 54 -11.53 -12.72 -2.09
N THR A 55 -12.10 -13.79 -1.53
CA THR A 55 -12.12 -15.12 -2.16
C THR A 55 -12.84 -15.09 -3.50
N ARG A 56 -14.00 -14.42 -3.60
CA ARG A 56 -14.74 -14.25 -4.87
C ARG A 56 -13.94 -13.46 -5.90
N GLY A 57 -13.35 -12.33 -5.52
CA GLY A 57 -12.50 -11.52 -6.40
C GLY A 57 -11.26 -12.28 -6.90
N THR A 58 -10.66 -13.10 -6.03
CA THR A 58 -9.52 -13.96 -6.37
C THR A 58 -9.93 -15.07 -7.34
N LEU A 59 -11.07 -15.72 -7.11
CA LEU A 59 -11.58 -16.80 -7.97
C LEU A 59 -11.95 -16.27 -9.37
N LEU A 60 -12.61 -15.10 -9.44
CA LEU A 60 -12.93 -14.43 -10.70
C LEU A 60 -11.68 -13.95 -11.44
N GLY A 61 -10.65 -13.49 -10.72
CA GLY A 61 -9.34 -13.14 -11.27
C GLY A 61 -8.52 -14.34 -11.74
N ALA A 62 -8.71 -15.52 -11.14
CA ALA A 62 -8.07 -16.77 -11.57
C ALA A 62 -8.71 -17.34 -12.85
N GLY A 63 -10.04 -17.18 -13.02
CA GLY A 63 -10.76 -17.61 -14.21
C GLY A 63 -10.30 -16.94 -15.51
N SER A 64 -9.84 -15.69 -15.45
CA SER A 64 -9.26 -14.97 -16.61
C SER A 64 -7.79 -15.32 -16.88
N GLN A 65 -7.10 -15.96 -15.93
CA GLN A 65 -5.71 -16.39 -16.08
C GLN A 65 -5.56 -17.88 -16.45
N ALA A 66 -6.63 -18.68 -16.39
CA ALA A 66 -6.59 -20.10 -16.70
C ALA A 66 -6.10 -20.42 -18.13
N VAL A 67 -6.16 -19.47 -19.06
CA VAL A 67 -5.57 -19.61 -20.42
C VAL A 67 -4.03 -19.55 -20.41
N GLY A 68 -3.39 -19.11 -19.32
CA GLY A 68 -1.93 -18.96 -19.21
C GLY A 68 -1.22 -19.90 -18.23
N ILE A 69 -1.93 -20.81 -17.56
CA ILE A 69 -1.42 -21.58 -16.40
C ILE A 69 -0.50 -22.75 -16.79
N MET A 70 -0.48 -23.21 -18.04
CA MET A 70 0.23 -24.45 -18.37
C MET A 70 1.78 -24.35 -18.45
N LEU A 71 2.40 -23.20 -18.11
CA LEU A 71 3.84 -22.98 -18.38
C LEU A 71 4.68 -22.30 -17.27
N ARG A 72 4.30 -22.30 -15.98
CA ARG A 72 5.05 -21.52 -14.98
C ARG A 72 5.30 -22.21 -13.64
N ASP A 73 6.47 -22.85 -13.55
CA ASP A 73 7.08 -23.32 -12.30
C ASP A 73 7.95 -22.21 -11.68
N SER A 74 7.39 -21.44 -10.73
CA SER A 74 8.18 -20.78 -9.65
C SER A 74 7.25 -20.16 -8.59
N ASN A 75 7.23 -20.78 -7.41
CA ASN A 75 6.26 -20.57 -6.33
C ASN A 75 6.51 -19.34 -5.41
N TYR A 76 7.50 -18.48 -5.67
CA TYR A 76 7.81 -17.37 -4.73
C TYR A 76 7.33 -16.00 -5.22
N ALA A 77 7.53 -15.69 -6.51
CA ALA A 77 7.05 -14.43 -7.10
C ALA A 77 5.51 -14.39 -7.22
N GLN A 78 4.87 -15.56 -7.41
CA GLN A 78 3.41 -15.67 -7.44
C GLN A 78 2.77 -15.40 -6.07
N VAL A 79 3.37 -15.89 -4.97
CA VAL A 79 2.83 -15.69 -3.62
C VAL A 79 2.96 -14.24 -3.17
N ALA A 80 4.09 -13.58 -3.47
CA ALA A 80 4.28 -12.16 -3.17
C ALA A 80 3.37 -11.25 -4.01
N GLY A 81 3.20 -11.57 -5.31
CA GLY A 81 2.26 -10.90 -6.19
C GLY A 81 0.83 -11.03 -5.70
N LEU A 82 0.42 -12.26 -5.32
CA LEU A 82 -0.89 -12.55 -4.76
C LEU A 82 -1.11 -11.82 -3.42
N ALA A 83 -0.16 -11.84 -2.49
CA ALA A 83 -0.27 -11.15 -1.21
C ALA A 83 -0.44 -9.63 -1.35
N THR A 84 0.28 -9.02 -2.31
CA THR A 84 0.17 -7.59 -2.62
C THR A 84 -1.19 -7.27 -3.25
N GLN A 85 -1.67 -8.12 -4.15
CA GLN A 85 -2.97 -7.96 -4.81
C GLN A 85 -4.14 -8.17 -3.84
N LEU A 86 -4.04 -9.14 -2.92
CA LEU A 86 -5.02 -9.40 -1.88
C LEU A 86 -5.09 -8.27 -0.85
N GLY A 87 -3.93 -7.72 -0.45
CA GLY A 87 -3.86 -6.58 0.47
C GLY A 87 -4.49 -5.30 -0.09
N GLY A 88 -4.27 -5.01 -1.37
CA GLY A 88 -4.89 -3.88 -2.07
C GLY A 88 -6.38 -4.08 -2.41
N ALA A 89 -6.79 -5.29 -2.75
CA ALA A 89 -8.19 -5.61 -3.07
C ALA A 89 -9.11 -5.56 -1.84
N ALA A 90 -8.60 -5.91 -0.65
CA ALA A 90 -9.35 -5.81 0.60
C ALA A 90 -9.82 -4.37 0.90
N PHE A 91 -9.02 -3.36 0.54
CA PHE A 91 -9.34 -1.94 0.71
C PHE A 91 -10.40 -1.43 -0.29
N MET A 92 -10.57 -2.10 -1.44
CA MET A 92 -11.54 -1.74 -2.48
C MET A 92 -12.78 -2.66 -2.49
N ALA A 93 -12.99 -3.45 -1.43
CA ALA A 93 -14.11 -4.38 -1.35
C ALA A 93 -15.44 -3.62 -1.34
N ARG A 94 -16.21 -3.73 -2.43
CA ARG A 94 -17.61 -3.33 -2.48
C ARG A 94 -18.46 -4.48 -1.99
N TYR A 95 -19.30 -4.27 -0.98
CA TYR A 95 -20.13 -5.33 -0.45
C TYR A 95 -21.38 -5.55 -1.33
N GLY A 96 -21.78 -6.81 -1.44
CA GLY A 96 -23.00 -7.17 -2.16
C GLY A 96 -24.24 -6.71 -1.38
N ARG A 97 -25.34 -6.45 -2.09
CA ARG A 97 -26.60 -5.99 -1.51
C ARG A 97 -27.12 -6.89 -0.36
N SER A 98 -26.98 -8.21 -0.51
CA SER A 98 -27.37 -9.16 0.53
C SER A 98 -26.55 -9.02 1.81
N ALA A 99 -25.25 -8.76 1.70
CA ALA A 99 -24.36 -8.56 2.84
C ALA A 99 -24.70 -7.28 3.61
N GLU A 100 -25.09 -6.21 2.90
CA GLU A 100 -25.54 -4.96 3.52
C GLU A 100 -26.85 -5.15 4.29
N LEU A 101 -27.85 -5.81 3.69
CA LEU A 101 -29.13 -6.09 4.35
C LEU A 101 -28.98 -7.01 5.58
N GLU A 102 -28.10 -8.02 5.48
CA GLU A 102 -27.76 -8.88 6.62
C GLU A 102 -27.09 -8.09 7.74
N SER A 103 -26.12 -7.24 7.39
CA SER A 103 -25.36 -6.43 8.35
C SER A 103 -26.25 -5.40 9.05
N ASP A 104 -27.17 -4.79 8.32
CA ASP A 104 -28.19 -3.91 8.91
C ASP A 104 -29.10 -4.69 9.87
N ALA A 105 -29.63 -5.84 9.44
CA ALA A 105 -30.61 -6.59 10.23
C ALA A 105 -30.02 -7.15 11.53
N TYR A 106 -28.84 -7.76 11.49
CA TYR A 106 -28.17 -8.24 12.70
C TYR A 106 -27.58 -7.10 13.51
N GLY A 107 -27.09 -6.04 12.87
CA GLY A 107 -26.57 -4.85 13.55
C GLY A 107 -27.65 -4.22 14.43
N MET A 108 -28.86 -4.04 13.91
CA MET A 108 -30.01 -3.53 14.69
C MET A 108 -30.41 -4.45 15.85
N LYS A 109 -30.33 -5.78 15.68
CA LYS A 109 -30.55 -6.74 16.78
C LYS A 109 -29.50 -6.60 17.87
N TYR A 110 -28.23 -6.38 17.50
CA TYR A 110 -27.15 -6.13 18.46
C TYR A 110 -27.33 -4.80 19.19
N MET A 111 -27.72 -3.74 18.48
CA MET A 111 -28.06 -2.45 19.09
C MET A 111 -29.17 -2.60 20.14
N ALA A 112 -30.28 -3.26 19.78
CA ALA A 112 -31.40 -3.49 20.68
C ALA A 112 -30.98 -4.25 21.94
N ARG A 113 -30.19 -5.32 21.79
CA ARG A 113 -29.65 -6.11 22.91
C ARG A 113 -28.69 -5.32 23.80
N ALA A 114 -27.95 -4.38 23.22
CA ALA A 114 -27.05 -3.49 23.94
C ALA A 114 -27.76 -2.25 24.54
N GLY A 115 -29.09 -2.14 24.40
CA GLY A 115 -29.89 -1.03 24.97
C GLY A 115 -29.88 0.26 24.14
N TYR A 116 -29.40 0.23 22.90
CA TYR A 116 -29.45 1.35 21.96
C TYR A 116 -30.76 1.33 21.15
N ASP A 117 -31.30 2.52 20.84
CA ASP A 117 -32.50 2.63 20.00
C ASP A 117 -32.21 2.16 18.55
N PRO A 118 -32.86 1.09 18.04
CA PRO A 118 -32.65 0.61 16.67
C PRO A 118 -33.01 1.65 15.59
N TYR A 119 -33.82 2.65 15.93
CA TYR A 119 -34.12 3.75 15.01
C TYR A 119 -32.90 4.64 14.69
N GLY A 120 -31.81 4.54 15.45
CA GLY A 120 -30.52 5.13 15.07
C GLY A 120 -30.05 4.65 13.70
N ALA A 121 -30.17 3.35 13.40
CA ALA A 121 -29.80 2.79 12.09
C ALA A 121 -30.71 3.27 10.96
N VAL A 122 -32.00 3.45 11.24
CA VAL A 122 -32.97 3.99 10.27
C VAL A 122 -32.61 5.43 9.90
N LYS A 123 -32.42 6.30 10.91
CA LYS A 123 -32.08 7.73 10.70
C LYS A 123 -30.74 7.92 9.99
N LEU A 124 -29.75 7.11 10.36
CA LEU A 124 -28.44 7.11 9.70
C LEU A 124 -28.59 6.79 8.20
N GLN A 125 -29.32 5.73 7.88
CA GLN A 125 -29.50 5.31 6.49
C GLN A 125 -30.32 6.31 5.67
N GLU A 126 -31.37 6.90 6.26
CA GLU A 126 -32.11 8.01 5.64
C GLU A 126 -31.19 9.21 5.32
N THR A 127 -30.29 9.54 6.26
CA THR A 127 -29.31 10.61 6.10
C THR A 127 -28.37 10.30 4.93
N PHE A 128 -27.87 9.07 4.83
CA PHE A 128 -27.01 8.65 3.72
C PHE A 128 -27.73 8.67 2.36
N VAL A 129 -28.97 8.18 2.28
CA VAL A 129 -29.79 8.26 1.05
C VAL A 129 -30.07 9.71 0.64
N LYS A 130 -30.32 10.60 1.61
CA LYS A 130 -30.50 12.03 1.33
C LYS A 130 -29.23 12.66 0.79
N LEU A 131 -28.08 12.35 1.41
CA LEU A 131 -26.78 12.88 1.00
C LEU A 131 -26.37 12.35 -0.39
N SER A 132 -26.67 11.08 -0.70
CA SER A 132 -26.32 10.47 -1.99
C SER A 132 -27.10 11.02 -3.19
N LYS A 133 -28.27 11.63 -2.97
CA LYS A 133 -29.09 12.28 -4.01
C LYS A 133 -28.60 13.68 -4.40
N GLY A 134 -27.78 14.32 -3.58
CA GLY A 134 -27.16 15.60 -3.91
C GLY A 134 -26.01 15.43 -4.90
N LYS A 135 -25.50 16.53 -5.48
CA LYS A 135 -24.13 16.57 -6.02
C LYS A 135 -23.17 16.40 -4.85
N THR A 136 -23.03 15.17 -4.38
CA THR A 136 -22.27 14.84 -3.19
C THR A 136 -20.82 15.25 -3.46
N PRO A 137 -20.22 16.14 -2.65
CA PRO A 137 -18.81 16.45 -2.84
C PRO A 137 -18.01 15.17 -2.54
N GLY A 138 -16.86 14.98 -3.21
CA GLY A 138 -16.09 13.72 -3.21
C GLY A 138 -15.66 13.15 -1.84
N PHE A 139 -16.02 13.80 -0.73
CA PHE A 139 -15.73 13.34 0.62
C PHE A 139 -16.57 12.13 1.09
N LEU A 140 -17.78 11.88 0.56
CA LEU A 140 -18.58 10.66 0.91
C LEU A 140 -18.44 9.53 -0.11
N GLU A 141 -17.72 9.76 -1.21
CA GLU A 141 -17.59 8.82 -2.32
C GLU A 141 -16.99 7.48 -1.85
N GLY A 142 -15.97 7.52 -0.98
CA GLY A 142 -15.35 6.32 -0.42
C GLY A 142 -16.31 5.45 0.39
N LEU A 143 -17.12 6.06 1.26
CA LEU A 143 -18.11 5.36 2.09
C LEU A 143 -19.21 4.73 1.22
N PHE A 144 -19.73 5.46 0.23
CA PHE A 144 -20.80 4.96 -0.63
C PHE A 144 -20.32 3.99 -1.71
N ALA A 145 -19.02 4.01 -2.03
CA ALA A 145 -18.42 3.01 -2.91
C ALA A 145 -18.41 1.62 -2.25
N SER A 146 -18.06 1.54 -0.95
CA SER A 146 -18.03 0.30 -0.19
C SER A 146 -19.42 -0.11 0.34
N HIS A 147 -20.19 0.83 0.88
CA HIS A 147 -21.52 0.63 1.47
C HIS A 147 -22.57 1.48 0.74
N PRO A 148 -23.11 1.02 -0.39
CA PRO A 148 -24.05 1.81 -1.17
C PRO A 148 -25.35 2.06 -0.37
N PRO A 149 -25.75 3.33 -0.18
CA PRO A 149 -27.02 3.65 0.45
C PRO A 149 -28.17 3.27 -0.47
N SER A 150 -29.28 2.77 0.09
CA SER A 150 -30.45 2.42 -0.70
C SER A 150 -31.74 2.63 0.08
N GLN A 151 -32.79 2.97 -0.68
CA GLN A 151 -34.14 3.14 -0.15
C GLN A 151 -34.70 1.81 0.39
N GLU A 152 -34.37 0.70 -0.28
CA GLU A 152 -34.67 -0.67 0.15
C GLU A 152 -34.15 -0.97 1.57
N ARG A 153 -32.88 -0.60 1.86
CA ARG A 153 -32.30 -0.75 3.20
C ARG A 153 -33.02 0.09 4.24
N VAL A 154 -33.40 1.33 3.89
CA VAL A 154 -34.19 2.20 4.79
C VAL A 154 -35.52 1.53 5.14
N GLU A 155 -36.21 0.96 4.15
CA GLU A 155 -37.50 0.30 4.34
C GLU A 155 -37.37 -0.97 5.18
N ALA A 156 -36.39 -1.82 4.88
CA ALA A 156 -36.09 -3.03 5.66
C ALA A 156 -35.79 -2.68 7.12
N ASN A 157 -34.93 -1.68 7.35
CA ASN A 157 -34.58 -1.21 8.70
C ASN A 157 -35.81 -0.63 9.40
N ARG A 158 -36.66 0.12 8.70
CA ARG A 158 -37.88 0.69 9.29
C ARG A 158 -38.89 -0.38 9.70
N GLN A 159 -39.00 -1.48 8.94
CA GLN A 159 -39.86 -2.60 9.32
C GLN A 159 -39.28 -3.38 10.51
N LEU A 160 -37.98 -3.68 10.49
CA LEU A 160 -37.32 -4.37 11.59
C LEU A 160 -37.34 -3.55 12.89
N ALA A 161 -37.14 -2.24 12.81
CA ALA A 161 -37.15 -1.36 13.99
C ALA A 161 -38.47 -1.40 14.75
N LYS A 162 -39.60 -1.69 14.08
CA LYS A 162 -40.92 -1.82 14.73
C LYS A 162 -41.04 -3.06 15.60
N THR A 163 -40.26 -4.10 15.32
CA THR A 163 -40.33 -5.39 16.03
C THR A 163 -39.29 -5.53 17.14
N LEU A 164 -38.31 -4.61 17.19
CA LEU A 164 -37.25 -4.61 18.19
C LEU A 164 -37.61 -3.69 19.37
N PRO A 165 -37.15 -4.01 20.60
CA PRO A 165 -37.36 -3.13 21.74
C PRO A 165 -36.67 -1.78 21.54
N ARG A 166 -37.31 -0.73 22.05
CA ARG A 166 -36.72 0.61 22.09
C ARG A 166 -35.58 0.66 23.09
N GLY A 167 -34.61 1.50 22.80
CA GLY A 167 -33.48 1.80 23.67
C GLY A 167 -33.23 3.30 23.74
N ASN A 168 -32.04 3.67 24.21
CA ASN A 168 -31.65 5.08 24.32
C ASN A 168 -30.88 5.54 23.09
N SER A 169 -31.05 6.81 22.71
CA SER A 169 -30.24 7.45 21.66
C SER A 169 -28.92 8.02 22.19
N TYR A 170 -28.85 8.34 23.49
CA TYR A 170 -27.73 8.98 24.18
C TYR A 170 -27.16 10.21 23.45
N ARG A 171 -28.04 11.05 22.89
CA ARG A 171 -27.65 12.25 22.14
C ARG A 171 -26.72 13.18 22.94
N GLU A 172 -27.13 13.56 24.14
CA GLU A 172 -26.34 14.51 24.97
C GLU A 172 -24.96 13.97 25.33
N ARG A 173 -24.89 12.69 25.74
CA ARG A 173 -23.63 12.00 26.04
C ARG A 173 -22.71 12.02 24.82
N TYR A 174 -23.24 11.71 23.64
CA TYR A 174 -22.48 11.75 22.40
C TYR A 174 -21.93 13.14 22.11
N GLN A 175 -22.79 14.16 22.13
CA GLN A 175 -22.42 15.55 21.86
C GLN A 175 -21.35 16.06 22.84
N GLN A 176 -21.45 15.70 24.12
CA GLN A 176 -20.42 16.01 25.13
C GLN A 176 -19.08 15.33 24.80
N LYS A 177 -19.10 14.06 24.37
CA LYS A 177 -17.88 13.32 24.03
C LYS A 177 -17.19 13.81 22.77
N ILE A 178 -17.94 14.35 21.81
CA ILE A 178 -17.39 14.93 20.57
C ILE A 178 -17.24 16.46 20.62
N ALA A 179 -17.45 17.11 21.78
CA ALA A 179 -17.45 18.57 21.89
C ALA A 179 -16.14 19.20 21.41
N GLN A 180 -14.98 18.62 21.77
CA GLN A 180 -13.69 19.09 21.26
C GLN A 180 -13.60 18.94 19.74
N LEU A 181 -14.09 17.82 19.20
CA LEU A 181 -14.08 17.58 17.76
C LEU A 181 -14.95 18.58 16.99
N LEU A 182 -16.09 18.96 17.57
CA LEU A 182 -16.96 20.00 17.04
C LEU A 182 -16.29 21.39 17.09
N HIS A 183 -15.59 21.69 18.18
CA HIS A 183 -14.79 22.91 18.30
C HIS A 183 -13.68 22.98 17.24
N ASP A 184 -13.00 21.86 16.99
CA ASP A 184 -11.88 21.75 16.04
C ASP A 184 -12.33 21.67 14.58
N LYS A 185 -13.63 21.50 14.30
CA LYS A 185 -14.19 21.36 12.95
C LYS A 185 -13.71 22.42 11.95
N PRO A 186 -13.61 23.72 12.30
CA PRO A 186 -13.10 24.72 11.35
C PRO A 186 -11.59 24.55 11.08
N ALA A 187 -10.81 24.01 12.03
CA ALA A 187 -9.39 23.67 11.81
C ALA A 187 -9.25 22.59 10.75
N TYR A 188 -10.05 21.53 10.82
CA TYR A 188 -10.06 20.44 9.84
C TYR A 188 -10.59 20.87 8.47
N LYS A 189 -11.51 21.84 8.43
CA LYS A 189 -11.87 22.47 7.16
C LYS A 189 -10.69 23.21 6.55
N ALA A 190 -9.93 23.95 7.36
CA ALA A 190 -8.75 24.65 6.89
C ALA A 190 -7.62 23.67 6.46
N GLU A 191 -7.42 22.57 7.18
CA GLU A 191 -6.55 21.44 6.78
C GLU A 191 -6.87 20.94 5.37
N MET A 192 -8.14 20.61 5.09
CA MET A 192 -8.55 20.13 3.75
C MET A 192 -8.28 21.15 2.65
N GLU A 193 -8.51 22.45 2.89
CA GLU A 193 -8.19 23.50 1.93
C GLU A 193 -6.66 23.67 1.75
N ALA A 194 -5.88 23.45 2.81
CA ALA A 194 -4.43 23.44 2.72
C ALA A 194 -3.91 22.28 1.87
N GLU A 195 -4.45 21.07 2.04
CA GLU A 195 -4.09 19.90 1.23
C GLU A 195 -4.41 20.11 -0.25
N LYS A 196 -5.59 20.67 -0.57
CA LYS A 196 -5.94 21.06 -1.94
C LYS A 196 -4.95 22.09 -2.50
N ALA A 197 -4.60 23.09 -1.71
CA ALA A 197 -3.62 24.11 -2.12
C ALA A 197 -2.23 23.50 -2.36
N LEU A 198 -1.78 22.53 -1.55
CA LEU A 198 -0.54 21.79 -1.76
C LEU A 198 -0.58 20.96 -3.05
N GLN A 199 -1.68 20.24 -3.30
CA GLN A 199 -1.88 19.48 -4.54
C GLN A 199 -1.88 20.39 -5.78
N ALA A 200 -2.40 21.61 -5.65
CA ALA A 200 -2.39 22.64 -6.67
C ALA A 200 -1.04 23.40 -6.77
N ASN A 201 0.02 22.94 -6.09
CA ASN A 201 1.32 23.60 -6.04
C ASN A 201 1.29 25.06 -5.55
N ASN A 202 0.34 25.40 -4.66
CA ASN A 202 0.20 26.73 -4.06
C ASN A 202 0.54 26.72 -2.56
N PRO A 203 1.83 26.67 -2.20
CA PRO A 203 2.25 26.55 -0.80
C PRO A 203 1.96 27.79 0.05
N LYS A 204 1.85 28.98 -0.56
CA LYS A 204 1.50 30.21 0.17
C LYS A 204 0.06 30.17 0.66
N LEU A 205 -0.87 29.74 -0.20
CA LEU A 205 -2.27 29.56 0.17
C LEU A 205 -2.41 28.44 1.21
N ALA A 206 -1.66 27.34 1.03
CA ALA A 206 -1.64 26.25 2.01
C ALA A 206 -1.24 26.74 3.41
N LEU A 207 -0.18 27.54 3.52
CA LEU A 207 0.24 28.12 4.80
C LEU A 207 -0.83 29.02 5.42
N SER A 208 -1.51 29.86 4.63
CA SER A 208 -2.61 30.71 5.12
C SER A 208 -3.76 29.88 5.72
N HIS A 209 -4.10 28.75 5.11
CA HIS A 209 -5.07 27.82 5.69
C HIS A 209 -4.53 27.13 6.95
N LEU A 210 -3.26 26.71 6.95
CA LEU A 210 -2.65 26.04 8.10
C LEU A 210 -2.43 26.99 9.29
N ASP A 211 -2.24 28.29 9.07
CA ASP A 211 -2.21 29.30 10.14
C ASP A 211 -3.57 29.34 10.87
N LYS A 212 -4.68 29.25 10.12
CA LYS A 212 -6.02 29.15 10.71
C LYS A 212 -6.20 27.84 11.48
N ALA A 213 -5.75 26.72 10.91
CA ALA A 213 -5.87 25.41 11.53
C ALA A 213 -5.12 25.33 12.87
N VAL A 214 -3.85 25.74 12.88
CA VAL A 214 -3.00 25.74 14.08
C VAL A 214 -3.49 26.73 15.13
N LYS A 215 -4.07 27.86 14.74
CA LYS A 215 -4.65 28.82 15.70
C LYS A 215 -5.81 28.20 16.51
N ILE A 216 -6.58 27.31 15.90
CA ILE A 216 -7.73 26.67 16.52
C ILE A 216 -7.30 25.42 17.27
N GLN A 217 -6.52 24.54 16.63
CA GLN A 217 -6.05 23.30 17.22
C GLN A 217 -4.53 23.16 17.04
N PRO A 218 -3.72 23.77 17.94
CA PRO A 218 -2.26 23.77 17.83
C PRO A 218 -1.60 22.43 18.19
N ALA A 219 -2.35 21.50 18.80
CA ALA A 219 -1.83 20.22 19.25
C ALA A 219 -1.80 19.15 18.16
N ASP A 220 -2.45 19.36 17.01
CA ASP A 220 -2.44 18.37 15.92
C ASP A 220 -1.11 18.44 15.14
N GLY A 221 -0.29 17.40 15.29
CA GLY A 221 1.02 17.30 14.63
C GLY A 221 0.94 17.29 13.10
N TYR A 222 -0.16 16.83 12.52
CA TYR A 222 -0.31 16.75 11.07
C TYR A 222 -0.38 18.13 10.41
N PHE A 223 -0.99 19.12 11.07
CA PHE A 223 -0.98 20.50 10.57
C PHE A 223 0.44 21.05 10.46
N TRP A 224 1.30 20.74 11.44
CA TRP A 224 2.70 21.13 11.43
C TRP A 224 3.51 20.39 10.37
N GLU A 225 3.19 19.12 10.10
CA GLU A 225 3.80 18.37 9.00
C GLU A 225 3.46 19.01 7.64
N LEU A 226 2.18 19.31 7.39
CA LEU A 226 1.72 19.99 6.18
C LEU A 226 2.37 21.38 6.01
N ARG A 227 2.57 22.12 7.11
CA ARG A 227 3.34 23.39 7.08
C ARG A 227 4.77 23.14 6.63
N GLY A 228 5.41 22.09 7.14
CA GLY A 228 6.74 21.68 6.74
C GLY A 228 6.83 21.40 5.23
N HIS A 229 5.86 20.67 4.68
CA HIS A 229 5.76 20.42 3.24
C HIS A 229 5.59 21.71 2.45
N ALA A 230 4.70 22.62 2.89
CA ALA A 230 4.50 23.92 2.24
C ALA A 230 5.77 24.79 2.25
N TRP A 231 6.51 24.81 3.36
CA TRP A 231 7.78 25.53 3.45
C TRP A 231 8.88 24.91 2.59
N LYS A 232 8.95 23.57 2.53
CA LYS A 232 9.87 22.83 1.65
C LYS A 232 9.60 23.19 0.18
N MET A 233 8.34 23.26 -0.25
CA MET A 233 7.96 23.68 -1.62
C MET A 233 8.39 25.12 -1.93
N GLN A 234 8.42 26.00 -0.93
CA GLN A 234 8.96 27.36 -1.06
C GLN A 234 10.49 27.44 -0.94
N LYS A 235 11.18 26.30 -0.84
CA LYS A 235 12.63 26.21 -0.62
C LYS A 235 13.10 26.90 0.68
N ASN A 236 12.19 27.12 1.63
CA ASN A 236 12.54 27.64 2.96
C ASN A 236 12.76 26.46 3.91
N PHE A 237 13.94 25.86 3.79
CA PHE A 237 14.27 24.63 4.51
C PHE A 237 14.39 24.82 6.02
N SER A 238 14.74 26.02 6.49
CA SER A 238 14.76 26.36 7.93
C SER A 238 13.35 26.29 8.52
N ASN A 239 12.37 26.93 7.88
CA ASN A 239 10.98 26.87 8.36
C ASN A 239 10.37 25.48 8.18
N ALA A 240 10.76 24.75 7.13
CA ALA A 240 10.34 23.36 6.92
C ALA A 240 10.82 22.47 8.08
N HIS A 241 12.10 22.54 8.42
CA HIS A 241 12.70 21.80 9.52
C HIS A 241 12.06 22.14 10.88
N LYS A 242 11.85 23.43 11.16
CA LYS A 242 11.13 23.87 12.38
C LYS A 242 9.73 23.28 12.45
N SER A 243 8.99 23.33 11.34
CA SER A 243 7.63 22.81 11.26
C SER A 243 7.58 21.29 11.49
N TYR A 244 8.46 20.52 10.86
CA TYR A 244 8.56 19.08 11.11
C TYR A 244 9.00 18.75 12.54
N THR A 245 9.89 19.55 13.12
CA THR A 245 10.31 19.39 14.52
C THR A 245 9.13 19.62 15.47
N THR A 246 8.30 20.63 15.21
CA THR A 246 7.05 20.83 15.96
C THR A 246 6.08 19.68 15.75
N ALA A 247 5.93 19.16 14.53
CA ALA A 247 5.09 17.99 14.27
C ALA A 247 5.49 16.79 15.14
N ILE A 248 6.79 16.48 15.19
CA ILE A 248 7.35 15.41 16.05
C ILE A 248 7.09 15.68 17.53
N SER A 249 7.20 16.94 18.00
CA SER A 249 6.92 17.24 19.42
C SER A 249 5.44 17.14 19.78
N LYS A 250 4.53 17.30 18.81
CA LYS A 250 3.09 17.08 18.99
C LYS A 250 2.69 15.61 18.98
N ASN A 251 3.32 14.81 18.11
CA ASN A 251 3.04 13.38 18.02
C ASN A 251 4.32 12.59 17.67
N PRO A 252 5.14 12.21 18.67
CA PRO A 252 6.43 11.57 18.42
C PRO A 252 6.32 10.12 17.89
N ASP A 253 5.14 9.53 17.95
CA ASP A 253 4.89 8.14 17.55
C ASP A 253 4.31 8.02 16.14
N LEU A 254 4.06 9.15 15.46
CA LEU A 254 3.67 9.13 14.06
C LEU A 254 4.89 9.11 13.15
N TYR A 255 5.03 8.02 12.38
CA TYR A 255 6.20 7.79 11.52
C TYR A 255 6.43 8.90 10.49
N SER A 256 5.36 9.50 9.96
CA SER A 256 5.42 10.43 8.83
C SER A 256 6.16 11.72 9.19
N HIS A 257 6.06 12.18 10.44
CA HIS A 257 6.75 13.37 10.92
C HIS A 257 8.28 13.18 10.89
N HIS A 258 8.74 12.02 11.37
CA HIS A 258 10.16 11.64 11.32
C HIS A 258 10.62 11.42 9.89
N LEU A 259 9.82 10.75 9.06
CA LEU A 259 10.12 10.53 7.65
C LEU A 259 10.35 11.85 6.92
N ALA A 260 9.43 12.81 7.07
CA ALA A 260 9.48 14.09 6.38
C ALA A 260 10.73 14.89 6.78
N ARG A 261 11.04 14.96 8.09
CA ARG A 261 12.24 15.65 8.57
C ARG A 261 13.53 14.95 8.17
N GLY A 262 13.56 13.62 8.26
CA GLY A 262 14.69 12.79 7.89
C GLY A 262 15.04 12.91 6.41
N LEU A 263 14.04 12.87 5.52
CA LEU A 263 14.25 13.08 4.09
C LEU A 263 14.70 14.51 3.78
N LEU A 264 14.14 15.53 4.44
CA LEU A 264 14.62 16.90 4.29
C LEU A 264 16.11 17.01 4.66
N ARG A 265 16.51 16.44 5.80
CA ARG A 265 17.91 16.43 6.26
C ARG A 265 18.83 15.67 5.33
N TYR A 266 18.37 14.51 4.83
CA TYR A 266 19.09 13.69 3.86
C TYR A 266 19.38 14.45 2.57
N GLU A 267 18.36 15.10 1.99
CA GLU A 267 18.48 15.93 0.78
C GLU A 267 19.46 17.10 0.94
N HIS A 268 19.70 17.56 2.18
CA HIS A 268 20.58 18.70 2.49
C HIS A 268 21.92 18.27 3.12
N GLY A 269 22.27 16.98 3.05
CA GLY A 269 23.57 16.48 3.49
C GLY A 269 23.77 16.39 5.01
N ASN A 270 22.74 16.63 5.83
CA ASN A 270 22.81 16.38 7.28
C ASN A 270 22.55 14.88 7.56
N LEU A 271 23.50 14.04 7.16
CA LEU A 271 23.33 12.59 7.09
C LEU A 271 23.20 11.92 8.47
N GLY A 272 23.88 12.44 9.49
CA GLY A 272 23.82 11.91 10.86
C GLY A 272 22.42 12.06 11.46
N ASP A 273 21.88 13.29 11.44
CA ASP A 273 20.53 13.54 11.93
C ASP A 273 19.47 12.86 11.04
N ALA A 274 19.69 12.83 9.73
CA ALA A 274 18.80 12.14 8.80
C ALA A 274 18.68 10.67 9.15
N ARG A 275 19.80 10.01 9.45
CA ARG A 275 19.83 8.59 9.84
C ARG A 275 18.97 8.34 11.08
N ALA A 276 19.09 9.18 12.10
CA ALA A 276 18.31 9.05 13.33
C ALA A 276 16.79 9.15 13.06
N ASP A 277 16.37 10.18 12.31
CA ASP A 277 14.96 10.38 11.95
C ASP A 277 14.42 9.24 11.08
N LEU A 278 15.16 8.86 10.03
CA LEU A 278 14.74 7.80 9.12
C LEU A 278 14.67 6.45 9.82
N ALA A 279 15.62 6.14 10.72
CA ALA A 279 15.58 4.93 11.54
C ALA A 279 14.37 4.92 12.48
N ARG A 280 14.09 6.05 13.16
CA ARG A 280 12.89 6.17 14.01
C ARG A 280 11.60 6.02 13.20
N SER A 281 11.51 6.64 12.03
CA SER A 281 10.40 6.44 11.10
C SER A 281 10.24 4.96 10.75
N ASN A 282 11.32 4.27 10.38
CA ASN A 282 11.27 2.89 9.91
C ASN A 282 10.96 1.89 11.05
N GLN A 283 11.28 2.24 12.29
CA GLN A 283 10.88 1.50 13.50
C GLN A 283 9.36 1.59 13.72
N LEU A 284 8.77 2.78 13.52
CA LEU A 284 7.34 3.02 13.68
C LEU A 284 6.53 2.40 12.51
N LEU A 285 6.98 2.62 11.29
CA LEU A 285 6.43 2.00 10.10
C LEU A 285 7.50 1.84 9.02
N LYS A 286 7.69 0.62 8.55
CA LYS A 286 8.60 0.37 7.42
C LYS A 286 8.04 0.98 6.16
N THR A 287 8.70 1.99 5.62
CA THR A 287 8.30 2.65 4.36
C THR A 287 9.36 2.48 3.28
N GLN A 288 8.95 2.50 2.02
CA GLN A 288 9.88 2.44 0.89
C GLN A 288 10.88 3.60 0.92
N ALA A 289 10.40 4.82 1.18
CA ALA A 289 11.24 6.02 1.19
C ALA A 289 12.28 6.00 2.33
N ALA A 290 11.86 5.67 3.56
CA ALA A 290 12.80 5.53 4.68
C ALA A 290 13.83 4.44 4.41
N SER A 291 13.36 3.26 3.99
CA SER A 291 14.23 2.11 3.74
C SER A 291 15.21 2.40 2.62
N TYR A 292 14.78 3.01 1.51
CA TYR A 292 15.70 3.36 0.43
C TYR A 292 16.80 4.34 0.89
N ALA A 293 16.42 5.42 1.59
CA ALA A 293 17.38 6.40 2.09
C ALA A 293 18.35 5.79 3.13
N LEU A 294 17.87 4.93 4.02
CA LEU A 294 18.71 4.17 4.95
C LEU A 294 19.64 3.20 4.22
N GLY A 295 19.20 2.61 3.11
CA GLY A 295 20.03 1.78 2.24
C GLY A 295 21.17 2.56 1.62
N GLU A 296 20.91 3.77 1.11
CA GLU A 296 21.95 4.64 0.56
C GLU A 296 22.95 5.08 1.66
N LEU A 297 22.46 5.43 2.85
CA LEU A 297 23.31 5.76 4.00
C LEU A 297 24.18 4.57 4.43
N ALA A 298 23.63 3.35 4.44
CA ALA A 298 24.38 2.14 4.77
C ALA A 298 25.42 1.80 3.69
N MET A 299 25.13 2.06 2.41
CA MET A 299 26.12 1.92 1.33
C MET A 299 27.27 2.92 1.48
N ALA A 300 26.97 4.17 1.85
CA ALA A 300 28.00 5.18 2.09
C ALA A 300 28.93 4.79 3.26
N ASP A 301 28.41 4.07 4.25
CA ASP A 301 29.18 3.52 5.37
C ASP A 301 29.90 2.20 5.01
N ASN A 302 29.87 1.76 3.75
CA ASN A 302 30.35 0.45 3.30
C ASN A 302 29.68 -0.76 3.97
N ASN A 303 28.51 -0.57 4.60
CA ASN A 303 27.73 -1.65 5.20
C ASN A 303 26.77 -2.26 4.18
N THR A 304 27.34 -2.98 3.22
CA THR A 304 26.59 -3.61 2.11
C THR A 304 25.51 -4.59 2.58
N SER A 305 25.74 -5.29 3.69
CA SER A 305 24.77 -6.25 4.24
C SER A 305 23.50 -5.54 4.72
N GLN A 306 23.66 -4.48 5.51
CA GLN A 306 22.53 -3.70 6.00
C GLN A 306 21.84 -2.93 4.87
N ALA A 307 22.62 -2.38 3.94
CA ALA A 307 22.07 -1.73 2.75
C ALA A 307 21.17 -2.67 1.93
N MET A 308 21.61 -3.92 1.75
CA MET A 308 20.83 -4.95 1.05
C MET A 308 19.46 -5.17 1.71
N GLN A 309 19.42 -5.32 3.04
CA GLN A 309 18.17 -5.52 3.77
C GLN A 309 17.20 -4.35 3.59
N TYR A 310 17.73 -3.13 3.63
CA TYR A 310 16.95 -1.92 3.41
C TYR A 310 16.44 -1.80 1.97
N TYR A 311 17.27 -2.06 0.96
CA TYR A 311 16.82 -2.05 -0.44
C TYR A 311 15.80 -3.15 -0.72
N GLN A 312 15.97 -4.35 -0.16
CA GLN A 312 14.96 -5.42 -0.28
C GLN A 312 13.63 -5.00 0.34
N THR A 313 13.64 -4.30 1.48
CA THR A 313 12.42 -3.75 2.09
C THR A 313 11.79 -2.69 1.18
N ALA A 314 12.58 -1.78 0.61
CA ALA A 314 12.08 -0.76 -0.31
C ALA A 314 11.54 -1.35 -1.63
N ALA A 315 12.14 -2.44 -2.12
CA ALA A 315 11.74 -3.13 -3.34
C ALA A 315 10.41 -3.89 -3.24
N GLN A 316 9.90 -4.14 -2.01
CA GLN A 316 8.60 -4.79 -1.82
C GLN A 316 7.44 -3.95 -2.36
N GLY A 317 7.60 -2.63 -2.41
CA GLY A 317 6.62 -1.76 -3.02
C GLY A 317 6.90 -1.51 -4.50
N GLY A 318 5.84 -1.28 -5.28
CA GLY A 318 5.96 -0.87 -6.68
C GLY A 318 6.36 0.61 -6.84
N GLY A 319 6.40 1.07 -8.09
CA GLY A 319 6.72 2.47 -8.42
C GLY A 319 8.22 2.76 -8.51
N LYS A 320 8.55 4.06 -8.61
CA LYS A 320 9.92 4.51 -8.91
C LYS A 320 10.94 4.09 -7.84
N ILE A 321 10.62 4.28 -6.56
CA ILE A 321 11.52 3.92 -5.45
C ILE A 321 11.75 2.41 -5.42
N GLY A 322 10.70 1.59 -5.55
CA GLY A 322 10.82 0.15 -5.63
C GLY A 322 11.70 -0.32 -6.80
N GLN A 323 11.55 0.30 -7.98
CA GLN A 323 12.41 0.03 -9.13
C GLN A 323 13.88 0.40 -8.88
N GLN A 324 14.13 1.56 -8.29
CA GLN A 324 15.48 1.99 -7.89
C GLN A 324 16.08 1.03 -6.86
N ALA A 325 15.28 0.58 -5.89
CA ALA A 325 15.70 -0.38 -4.88
C ALA A 325 16.05 -1.75 -5.52
N LEU A 326 15.24 -2.24 -6.46
CA LEU A 326 15.55 -3.46 -7.22
C LEU A 326 16.84 -3.33 -8.02
N GLN A 327 17.11 -2.16 -8.60
CA GLN A 327 18.39 -1.88 -9.26
C GLN A 327 19.55 -1.97 -8.27
N LYS A 328 19.43 -1.36 -7.09
CA LYS A 328 20.46 -1.40 -6.03
C LYS A 328 20.70 -2.83 -5.52
N VAL A 329 19.64 -3.62 -5.32
CA VAL A 329 19.75 -5.06 -4.98
C VAL A 329 20.50 -5.82 -6.06
N ALA A 330 20.12 -5.64 -7.33
CA ALA A 330 20.80 -6.30 -8.44
C ALA A 330 22.26 -5.85 -8.56
N GLN A 331 22.56 -4.58 -8.30
CA GLN A 331 23.93 -4.05 -8.34
C GLN A 331 24.86 -4.76 -7.34
N ILE A 332 24.33 -5.13 -6.17
CA ILE A 332 25.09 -5.77 -5.11
C ILE A 332 25.17 -7.30 -5.33
N GLU A 333 24.07 -7.96 -5.68
CA GLU A 333 24.04 -9.44 -5.78
C GLU A 333 24.55 -9.98 -7.10
N LEU A 334 24.31 -9.30 -8.24
CA LEU A 334 24.59 -9.85 -9.56
C LEU A 334 26.05 -10.27 -9.76
N PRO A 335 27.06 -9.50 -9.33
CA PRO A 335 28.46 -9.93 -9.44
C PRO A 335 28.79 -11.20 -8.66
N ARG A 336 28.02 -11.52 -7.61
CA ARG A 336 28.23 -12.68 -6.73
C ARG A 336 27.38 -13.89 -7.11
N ALA A 337 26.19 -13.65 -7.66
CA ALA A 337 25.22 -14.68 -8.00
C ALA A 337 24.51 -14.40 -9.34
N PRO A 338 25.24 -14.38 -10.48
CA PRO A 338 24.69 -13.97 -11.77
C PRO A 338 23.56 -14.88 -12.26
N HIS A 339 23.59 -16.17 -11.91
CA HIS A 339 22.54 -17.15 -12.25
C HIS A 339 21.15 -16.82 -11.67
N LYS A 340 21.06 -16.02 -10.60
CA LYS A 340 19.76 -15.56 -10.06
C LYS A 340 19.09 -14.54 -10.99
N TYR A 341 19.88 -13.79 -11.73
CA TYR A 341 19.47 -12.62 -12.49
C TYR A 341 19.47 -12.85 -14.01
N ILE A 342 20.29 -13.79 -14.47
CA ILE A 342 20.40 -14.17 -15.86
C ILE A 342 19.86 -15.58 -16.00
N ALA A 343 18.73 -15.71 -16.68
CA ALA A 343 18.18 -17.01 -16.98
C ALA A 343 18.85 -17.59 -18.22
N SER A 344 19.19 -18.87 -18.16
CA SER A 344 19.80 -19.60 -19.27
C SER A 344 19.04 -20.90 -19.52
N GLN A 345 18.82 -21.24 -20.79
CA GLN A 345 18.18 -22.49 -21.19
C GLN A 345 18.86 -23.07 -22.43
N LEU A 346 18.98 -24.39 -22.47
CA LEU A 346 19.51 -25.12 -23.62
C LEU A 346 18.38 -25.53 -24.57
N TYR A 347 18.64 -25.46 -25.87
CA TYR A 347 17.78 -26.03 -26.90
C TYR A 347 18.60 -26.47 -28.11
N VAL A 348 18.07 -27.39 -28.90
CA VAL A 348 18.68 -27.84 -30.16
C VAL A 348 18.05 -27.04 -31.30
N ASP A 349 18.88 -26.45 -32.16
CA ASP A 349 18.38 -25.77 -33.37
C ASP A 349 18.11 -26.77 -34.51
N LYS A 350 17.49 -26.27 -35.59
CA LYS A 350 17.13 -27.07 -36.77
C LYS A 350 18.31 -27.78 -37.45
N ASN A 351 19.55 -27.40 -37.16
CA ASN A 351 20.76 -28.00 -37.73
C ASN A 351 21.41 -29.00 -36.75
N GLY A 352 20.70 -29.40 -35.69
CA GLY A 352 21.21 -30.33 -34.69
C GLY A 352 22.32 -29.75 -33.81
N ARG A 353 22.41 -28.41 -33.70
CA ARG A 353 23.40 -27.73 -32.85
C ARG A 353 22.78 -27.30 -31.53
N LEU A 354 23.49 -27.54 -30.43
CA LEU A 354 23.07 -27.06 -29.12
C LEU A 354 23.27 -25.53 -29.04
N ARG A 355 22.26 -24.83 -28.55
CA ARG A 355 22.26 -23.37 -28.34
C ARG A 355 21.89 -23.03 -26.92
N VAL A 356 22.40 -21.89 -26.45
CA VAL A 356 22.07 -21.33 -25.15
C VAL A 356 21.20 -20.09 -25.34
N ALA A 357 19.93 -20.17 -24.97
CA ALA A 357 19.06 -19.01 -24.83
C ALA A 357 19.32 -18.34 -23.49
N ILE A 358 19.49 -17.01 -23.49
CA ILE A 358 19.83 -16.22 -22.32
C ILE A 358 18.86 -15.05 -22.22
N LYS A 359 18.38 -14.77 -21.01
CA LYS A 359 17.49 -13.63 -20.73
C LYS A 359 17.92 -12.88 -19.48
N ASN A 360 18.07 -11.56 -19.59
CA ASN A 360 18.29 -10.69 -18.45
C ASN A 360 16.97 -10.48 -17.69
N ARG A 361 16.85 -11.05 -16.48
CA ARG A 361 15.70 -10.88 -15.58
C ARG A 361 15.94 -9.80 -14.51
N SER A 362 17.11 -9.15 -14.51
CA SER A 362 17.42 -8.09 -13.55
C SER A 362 16.82 -6.74 -13.96
N ALA A 363 16.87 -5.80 -13.01
CA ALA A 363 16.48 -4.41 -13.25
C ALA A 363 17.60 -3.55 -13.86
N VAL A 364 18.77 -4.14 -14.16
CA VAL A 364 19.97 -3.43 -14.65
C VAL A 364 20.40 -3.97 -16.02
N THR A 365 21.09 -3.13 -16.80
CA THR A 365 21.71 -3.57 -18.06
C THR A 365 22.96 -4.37 -17.75
N VAL A 366 23.12 -5.51 -18.41
CA VAL A 366 24.22 -6.45 -18.16
C VAL A 366 25.06 -6.68 -19.40
N THR A 367 26.35 -6.93 -19.20
CA THR A 367 27.33 -7.19 -20.25
C THR A 367 28.38 -8.20 -19.75
N GLY A 368 29.26 -8.66 -20.64
CA GLY A 368 30.32 -9.62 -20.32
C GLY A 368 29.78 -10.89 -19.66
N ILE A 369 28.68 -11.42 -20.20
CA ILE A 369 28.06 -12.64 -19.69
C ILE A 369 28.87 -13.84 -20.18
N GLU A 370 29.26 -14.70 -19.24
CA GLU A 370 29.93 -15.96 -19.52
C GLU A 370 29.03 -17.10 -19.04
N VAL A 371 28.76 -18.06 -19.92
CA VAL A 371 27.99 -19.27 -19.60
C VAL A 371 28.86 -20.50 -19.76
N HIS A 372 28.74 -21.44 -18.83
CA HIS A 372 29.41 -22.74 -18.88
C HIS A 372 28.38 -23.80 -19.25
N VAL A 373 28.66 -24.58 -20.28
CA VAL A 373 27.85 -25.73 -20.68
C VAL A 373 28.64 -26.99 -20.36
N SER A 374 28.10 -27.82 -19.47
CA SER A 374 28.73 -29.08 -19.05
C SER A 374 27.94 -30.29 -19.50
N ASP A 375 28.63 -31.40 -19.73
CA ASP A 375 28.02 -32.70 -19.95
C ASP A 375 27.97 -33.54 -18.65
N ARG A 376 27.56 -34.81 -18.75
CA ARG A 376 27.49 -35.73 -17.59
C ARG A 376 28.86 -36.17 -17.06
N SER A 377 29.93 -36.02 -17.83
CA SER A 377 31.30 -36.32 -17.39
C SER A 377 31.88 -35.21 -16.50
N GLY A 378 31.24 -34.04 -16.48
CA GLY A 378 31.70 -32.87 -15.74
C GLY A 378 32.61 -31.94 -16.55
N TYR A 379 32.95 -32.30 -17.79
CA TYR A 379 33.67 -31.41 -18.69
C TYR A 379 32.78 -30.21 -19.07
N ALA A 380 33.32 -28.99 -18.95
CA ALA A 380 32.59 -27.75 -19.17
C ALA A 380 33.23 -26.88 -20.25
N TYR A 381 32.43 -26.41 -21.20
CA TYR A 381 32.81 -25.43 -22.21
C TYR A 381 32.32 -24.04 -21.80
N ALA A 382 33.21 -23.05 -21.80
CA ALA A 382 32.86 -21.66 -21.55
C ALA A 382 32.52 -20.93 -22.86
N TYR A 383 31.43 -20.19 -22.86
CA TYR A 383 30.99 -19.37 -23.98
C TYR A 383 30.74 -17.93 -23.53
N GLN A 384 31.29 -16.98 -24.29
CA GLN A 384 31.04 -15.56 -24.09
C GLN A 384 29.80 -15.13 -24.87
N VAL A 385 28.98 -14.31 -24.23
CA VAL A 385 27.80 -13.68 -24.84
C VAL A 385 28.22 -12.29 -25.28
N PRO A 386 28.29 -12.00 -26.59
CA PRO A 386 28.78 -10.72 -27.08
C PRO A 386 27.79 -9.57 -26.81
N ASP A 387 26.51 -9.90 -26.63
CA ASP A 387 25.46 -8.91 -26.49
C ASP A 387 25.42 -8.30 -25.10
N THR A 388 25.22 -6.99 -25.07
CA THR A 388 24.74 -6.28 -23.88
C THR A 388 23.22 -6.41 -23.81
N LEU A 389 22.71 -6.89 -22.68
CA LEU A 389 21.27 -7.17 -22.51
C LEU A 389 20.63 -6.15 -21.57
N LYS A 390 19.68 -5.36 -22.10
CA LYS A 390 18.79 -4.51 -21.31
C LYS A 390 17.85 -5.35 -20.43
N PRO A 391 17.24 -4.78 -19.38
CA PRO A 391 16.22 -5.48 -18.59
C PRO A 391 15.14 -6.13 -19.46
N GLY A 392 14.90 -7.44 -19.26
CA GLY A 392 13.92 -8.21 -20.01
C GLY A 392 14.38 -8.72 -21.38
N GLN A 393 15.50 -8.23 -21.92
CA GLN A 393 16.03 -8.65 -23.22
C GLN A 393 16.56 -10.08 -23.19
N GLN A 394 16.46 -10.74 -24.34
CA GLN A 394 16.96 -12.10 -24.54
C GLN A 394 17.83 -12.20 -25.80
N THR A 395 18.76 -13.14 -25.80
CA THR A 395 19.60 -13.51 -26.96
C THR A 395 19.84 -15.03 -26.95
N ALA A 396 20.43 -15.56 -28.02
CA ALA A 396 20.81 -16.96 -28.09
C ALA A 396 22.13 -17.18 -28.82
N ILE A 397 23.10 -17.80 -28.14
CA ILE A 397 24.42 -18.09 -28.70
C ILE A 397 24.54 -19.57 -29.13
N PRO A 398 25.26 -19.86 -30.23
CA PRO A 398 25.55 -21.23 -30.62
C PRO A 398 26.68 -21.81 -29.76
N THR A 399 26.66 -23.13 -29.55
CA THR A 399 27.78 -23.87 -28.95
C THR A 399 28.59 -24.62 -30.02
N ALA A 400 29.72 -25.21 -29.62
CA ALA A 400 30.50 -26.11 -30.48
C ALA A 400 29.87 -27.51 -30.61
N ILE A 401 28.88 -27.84 -29.78
CA ILE A 401 28.24 -29.15 -29.70
C ILE A 401 27.21 -29.30 -30.83
N LYS A 402 27.41 -30.31 -31.68
CA LYS A 402 26.63 -30.59 -32.89
C LYS A 402 26.23 -32.07 -32.94
N GLY A 403 25.39 -32.43 -33.92
CA GLY A 403 24.97 -33.82 -34.14
C GLY A 403 23.90 -34.29 -33.18
N LEU A 404 23.17 -33.37 -32.54
CA LEU A 404 22.04 -33.69 -31.67
C LEU A 404 20.79 -33.87 -32.52
N THR A 405 20.03 -34.91 -32.26
CA THR A 405 18.90 -35.33 -33.11
C THR A 405 17.55 -34.98 -32.49
N SER A 406 17.51 -34.71 -31.18
CA SER A 406 16.29 -34.36 -30.47
C SER A 406 16.55 -33.39 -29.31
N THR A 407 15.48 -32.78 -28.82
CA THR A 407 15.49 -31.98 -27.57
C THR A 407 15.86 -32.80 -26.34
N ASP A 408 15.66 -34.12 -26.35
CA ASP A 408 16.08 -34.99 -25.24
C ASP A 408 17.60 -35.15 -25.17
N ASP A 409 18.31 -35.02 -26.29
CA ASP A 409 19.77 -34.97 -26.30
C ASP A 409 20.30 -33.74 -25.55
N ALA A 410 19.58 -32.61 -25.58
CA ALA A 410 19.97 -31.42 -24.82
C ALA A 410 19.92 -31.63 -23.30
N ARG A 411 19.09 -32.58 -22.80
CA ARG A 411 19.00 -32.91 -21.36
C ARG A 411 20.25 -33.61 -20.82
N LYS A 412 21.16 -34.05 -21.70
CA LYS A 412 22.47 -34.59 -21.32
C LYS A 412 23.44 -33.50 -20.87
N TYR A 413 23.10 -32.23 -21.13
CA TYR A 413 23.91 -31.07 -20.81
C TYR A 413 23.24 -30.18 -19.77
N ARG A 414 24.05 -29.39 -19.07
CA ARG A 414 23.61 -28.36 -18.14
C ARG A 414 24.25 -27.04 -18.51
N VAL A 415 23.51 -25.95 -18.34
CA VAL A 415 24.04 -24.59 -18.49
C VAL A 415 24.02 -23.86 -17.16
N GLN A 416 25.10 -23.15 -16.87
CA GLN A 416 25.21 -22.26 -15.73
C GLN A 416 25.77 -20.91 -16.18
N VAL A 417 25.20 -19.82 -15.67
CA VAL A 417 25.77 -18.49 -15.85
C VAL A 417 26.89 -18.33 -14.84
N ALA A 418 28.12 -18.25 -15.33
CA ALA A 418 29.32 -18.17 -14.51
C ALA A 418 29.68 -16.72 -14.16
N LYS A 419 29.54 -15.79 -15.13
CA LYS A 419 29.84 -14.38 -14.93
C LYS A 419 28.79 -13.52 -15.62
N ALA A 420 28.57 -12.34 -15.05
CA ALA A 420 27.91 -11.22 -15.69
C ALA A 420 28.39 -9.95 -15.00
N ARG A 421 28.50 -8.85 -15.75
CA ARG A 421 28.85 -7.53 -15.23
C ARG A 421 27.71 -6.56 -15.50
N ILE A 422 27.63 -5.55 -14.66
CA ILE A 422 26.68 -4.46 -14.84
C ILE A 422 27.36 -3.45 -15.77
N LEU A 423 26.62 -2.99 -16.79
CA LEU A 423 27.10 -1.89 -17.61
C LEU A 423 26.99 -0.61 -16.77
N GLN A 424 28.13 0.02 -16.48
CA GLN A 424 28.21 1.25 -15.66
C GLN A 424 27.66 2.47 -16.39
#